data_AF-A0A927TQY4-F1
#
_entry.id   AF-A0A927TQY4-F1
#
_cell.length_a   1.000
_cell.length_b   1.000
_cell.length_c   1.000
_cell.angle_alpha   90.00
_cell.angle_beta   90.00
_cell.angle_gamma   90.00
#
_symmetry.space_group_name_H-M   'P 1'
#
loop_
_entity.id
_entity.type
_entity.pdbx_description
1 polymer ?
#
loop_
_entity_poly.entity_id
_entity_poly.type
_entity_poly.pdbx_seq_one_letter_code
_entity_poly.pdbx_strand_id
1 'polypeptide(L)'
;MRKTLRALLKNCFSVFLAITMVLGMIPQFTLVAKAWDGSSDLYIRSADDWNAFANAVNNGKSFQGITVQLVDDITVTTMVGDFSHKFNGIFDGNGFTLTFNCIASEAVTAPFRYIQGATIRNLVVDGTIDTAYKQASGVVGCSYGNCFIERCISSITINSSVDSTSEFMSEDNVCAHGGFVSAVESNGVMIIRDSLFNGSMTGEKTEHCGGFVGWLRGCALFSNCLNNYNRIELSGSSTGSFYYFVCHYNKNEQITIENCYYGKLDNHGWERQAFDGRDYTADQLAAQLGPGWREKDDEAIPVMAIKSLAAARCTMPGFYKYTGSVIPLDYSVIAADGETLQKNTHYIEMLKREGSEVSSVKDKGKYTLTLEAKEESGYTGAKTISFIVDDAQYITSDISTLTGSEPYHVKGTVTVDRRLMVSGRAELILEKGSKLIAPKGIAVESGDKLYISGSGELTINDVDMNMAGIGGGAAQKNAGEINISGGTINVTGGDSAAGIGGGWDGDGGTVVISGGVVVAQGGNQGAGIGGGQAGSGGNVTISGGTIHATGGGDSAEGIDSLSELKCI
;
A
#
# COMPACT_ATOMS: atom_id res chain seq x y z
N MET A 1 0.22 -62.20 -47.76
CA MET A 1 -1.21 -62.53 -47.50
C MET A 1 -1.26 -63.92 -46.88
N ARG A 2 -1.51 -64.18 -45.59
CA ARG A 2 -2.72 -63.86 -44.83
C ARG A 2 -2.58 -64.11 -43.31
N LYS A 3 -1.36 -64.28 -42.76
CA LYS A 3 -1.20 -64.62 -41.32
C LYS A 3 -0.40 -63.64 -40.45
N THR A 4 0.22 -62.61 -41.01
CA THR A 4 0.83 -61.49 -40.23
C THR A 4 0.07 -60.17 -40.35
N LEU A 5 -1.01 -60.13 -41.16
CA LEU A 5 -1.83 -58.94 -41.42
C LEU A 5 -3.19 -58.96 -40.66
N ARG A 6 -3.41 -59.93 -39.76
CA ARG A 6 -4.70 -60.16 -39.07
C ARG A 6 -4.65 -60.09 -37.53
N ALA A 7 -3.53 -59.70 -36.92
CA ALA A 7 -3.38 -59.73 -35.45
C ALA A 7 -2.96 -58.41 -34.76
N LEU A 8 -2.66 -57.32 -35.48
CA LEU A 8 -2.58 -55.97 -34.88
C LEU A 8 -3.58 -54.96 -35.49
N LEU A 9 -4.53 -55.50 -36.25
CA LEU A 9 -5.87 -54.95 -36.53
C LEU A 9 -6.75 -54.87 -35.25
N LYS A 10 -6.14 -54.80 -34.07
CA LYS A 10 -6.79 -54.63 -32.76
C LYS A 10 -6.58 -53.26 -32.10
N ASN A 11 -5.82 -52.35 -32.73
CA ASN A 11 -5.81 -50.93 -32.34
C ASN A 11 -6.51 -50.02 -33.38
N CYS A 12 -7.35 -50.59 -34.26
CA CYS A 12 -8.27 -49.88 -35.17
C CYS A 12 -9.73 -49.89 -34.68
N PHE A 13 -9.92 -49.79 -33.38
CA PHE A 13 -11.13 -49.32 -32.70
C PHE A 13 -10.55 -48.22 -31.80
N SER A 14 -10.43 -46.95 -32.17
CA SER A 14 -11.41 -45.99 -32.67
C SER A 14 -10.57 -44.73 -33.00
N VAL A 15 -10.53 -44.11 -34.18
CA VAL A 15 -11.61 -43.77 -35.12
C VAL A 15 -12.87 -43.33 -34.39
N PHE A 16 -12.68 -42.45 -33.40
CA PHE A 16 -13.74 -41.65 -32.78
C PHE A 16 -13.14 -40.35 -32.22
N LEU A 17 -12.31 -39.65 -32.98
CA LEU A 17 -12.01 -38.24 -32.68
C LEU A 17 -11.36 -37.52 -33.88
N ALA A 18 -12.04 -37.54 -35.02
CA ALA A 18 -11.89 -36.47 -36.00
C ALA A 18 -13.31 -36.06 -36.39
N ILE A 19 -13.60 -34.77 -36.20
CA ILE A 19 -14.84 -34.03 -36.53
C ILE A 19 -15.82 -33.85 -35.34
N THR A 20 -15.39 -33.03 -34.39
CA THR A 20 -16.09 -31.79 -34.00
C THR A 20 -15.05 -30.67 -33.95
N MET A 21 -14.69 -30.10 -35.10
CA MET A 21 -14.86 -28.68 -35.42
C MET A 21 -14.88 -27.70 -34.23
N VAL A 22 -13.86 -26.82 -34.26
CA VAL A 22 -13.88 -25.40 -33.89
C VAL A 22 -14.14 -25.07 -32.42
N LEU A 23 -13.05 -24.89 -31.66
CA LEU A 23 -12.78 -23.72 -30.80
C LEU A 23 -11.38 -23.87 -30.21
N GLY A 24 -10.52 -22.89 -30.48
CA GLY A 24 -9.20 -22.78 -29.86
C GLY A 24 -8.02 -23.11 -30.77
N MET A 25 -7.90 -22.41 -31.91
CA MET A 25 -6.58 -21.86 -32.25
C MET A 25 -6.16 -21.00 -31.05
N ILE A 26 -5.43 -21.57 -30.09
CA ILE A 26 -4.77 -20.78 -29.05
C ILE A 26 -3.41 -20.40 -29.64
N PRO A 27 -3.07 -19.10 -29.61
CA PRO A 27 -2.22 -18.49 -30.59
C PRO A 27 -0.78 -18.97 -30.46
N GLN A 28 0.00 -18.79 -31.53
CA GLN A 28 1.43 -18.58 -31.41
C GLN A 28 1.67 -17.77 -30.14
N PHE A 29 2.41 -18.33 -29.17
CA PHE A 29 2.95 -17.54 -28.09
C PHE A 29 3.92 -16.54 -28.71
N THR A 30 3.38 -15.44 -29.25
CA THR A 30 3.92 -14.13 -28.96
C THR A 30 3.68 -13.96 -27.47
N LEU A 31 4.51 -14.64 -26.66
CA LEU A 31 4.74 -14.20 -25.31
C LEU A 31 5.34 -12.81 -25.55
N VAL A 32 4.52 -11.79 -25.35
CA VAL A 32 5.03 -10.46 -25.09
C VAL A 32 5.88 -10.67 -23.86
N ALA A 33 7.17 -10.92 -24.07
CA ALA A 33 8.19 -10.50 -23.14
C ALA A 33 7.83 -9.04 -22.90
N LYS A 34 7.17 -8.76 -21.78
CA LYS A 34 7.13 -7.43 -21.24
C LYS A 34 8.55 -7.21 -20.74
N ALA A 35 9.46 -7.01 -21.70
CA ALA A 35 10.81 -6.59 -21.47
C ALA A 35 10.66 -5.30 -20.70
N TRP A 36 11.00 -5.35 -19.41
CA TRP A 36 10.89 -4.23 -18.51
C TRP A 36 11.52 -2.99 -19.17
N ASP A 37 10.68 -1.97 -19.35
CA ASP A 37 10.86 -0.78 -20.20
C ASP A 37 11.68 0.34 -19.54
N GLY A 38 12.18 0.11 -18.33
CA GLY A 38 12.88 1.13 -17.54
C GLY A 38 11.98 1.99 -16.64
N SER A 39 10.72 1.61 -16.43
CA SER A 39 9.84 2.16 -15.38
C SER A 39 10.44 2.00 -13.98
N SER A 40 10.25 3.01 -13.11
CA SER A 40 10.89 3.19 -11.80
C SER A 40 10.49 2.19 -10.71
N ASP A 41 9.33 1.53 -10.83
CA ASP A 41 8.88 0.52 -9.85
C ASP A 41 8.67 -0.83 -10.53
N LEU A 42 9.41 -1.87 -10.09
CA LEU A 42 9.32 -3.23 -10.61
C LEU A 42 8.66 -4.15 -9.59
N TYR A 43 7.45 -4.60 -9.87
CA TYR A 43 6.65 -5.41 -8.96
C TYR A 43 6.59 -6.88 -9.39
N ILE A 44 6.84 -7.80 -8.47
CA ILE A 44 6.68 -9.24 -8.64
C ILE A 44 5.35 -9.65 -7.99
N ARG A 45 4.41 -10.17 -8.80
CA ARG A 45 3.08 -10.65 -8.34
C ARG A 45 2.94 -12.17 -8.42
N SER A 46 3.86 -12.84 -9.10
CA SER A 46 3.70 -14.24 -9.48
C SER A 46 5.04 -14.92 -9.71
N ALA A 47 5.01 -16.25 -9.80
CA ALA A 47 6.18 -17.04 -10.20
C ALA A 47 6.69 -16.67 -11.61
N ASP A 48 5.79 -16.31 -12.53
CA ASP A 48 6.16 -15.89 -13.89
C ASP A 48 6.91 -14.54 -13.89
N ASP A 49 6.48 -13.60 -13.06
CA ASP A 49 7.19 -12.32 -12.87
C ASP A 49 8.59 -12.57 -12.28
N TRP A 50 8.68 -13.46 -11.29
CA TRP A 50 9.97 -13.85 -10.69
C TRP A 50 10.90 -14.50 -11.73
N ASN A 51 10.37 -15.41 -12.56
CA ASN A 51 11.13 -16.04 -13.63
C ASN A 51 11.61 -15.01 -14.67
N ALA A 52 10.79 -14.02 -15.01
CA ALA A 52 11.19 -12.93 -15.90
C ALA A 52 12.29 -12.06 -15.27
N PHE A 53 12.19 -11.76 -13.97
CA PHE A 53 13.22 -11.04 -13.21
C PHE A 53 14.55 -11.82 -13.16
N ALA A 54 14.51 -13.10 -12.78
CA ALA A 54 15.67 -13.97 -12.75
C ALA A 54 16.35 -14.06 -14.12
N ASN A 55 15.55 -14.25 -15.19
CA ASN A 55 16.07 -14.26 -16.56
C ASN A 55 16.70 -12.93 -16.95
N ALA A 56 16.16 -11.79 -16.52
CA ALA A 56 16.76 -10.49 -16.83
C ALA A 56 18.13 -10.35 -16.17
N VAL A 57 18.27 -10.72 -14.88
CA VAL A 57 19.56 -10.71 -14.18
C VAL A 57 20.55 -11.67 -14.86
N ASN A 58 20.14 -12.92 -15.10
CA ASN A 58 21.00 -13.97 -15.65
C ASN A 58 21.43 -13.71 -17.11
N ASN A 59 20.78 -12.78 -17.80
CA ASN A 59 21.19 -12.29 -19.13
C ASN A 59 21.94 -10.94 -19.07
N GLY A 60 22.42 -10.53 -17.88
CA GLY A 60 23.30 -9.39 -17.71
C GLY A 60 22.62 -8.03 -17.55
N LYS A 61 21.30 -7.97 -17.32
CA LYS A 61 20.64 -6.69 -17.02
C LYS A 61 21.05 -6.21 -15.62
N SER A 62 21.54 -4.98 -15.54
CA SER A 62 21.89 -4.32 -14.27
C SER A 62 20.63 -3.78 -13.58
N PHE A 63 20.60 -3.90 -12.26
CA PHE A 63 19.58 -3.37 -11.35
C PHE A 63 20.15 -2.35 -10.36
N GLN A 64 21.35 -1.82 -10.62
CA GLN A 64 21.94 -0.81 -9.77
C GLN A 64 21.03 0.42 -9.64
N GLY A 65 20.70 0.78 -8.39
CA GLY A 65 19.80 1.90 -8.08
C GLY A 65 18.31 1.61 -8.29
N ILE A 66 17.95 0.35 -8.54
CA ILE A 66 16.57 -0.06 -8.85
C ILE A 66 16.04 -0.96 -7.73
N THR A 67 14.79 -0.69 -7.34
CA THR A 67 14.05 -1.50 -6.37
C THR A 67 13.09 -2.45 -7.08
N VAL A 68 13.23 -3.74 -6.78
CA VAL A 68 12.29 -4.80 -7.15
C VAL A 68 11.47 -5.14 -5.91
N GLN A 69 10.15 -5.02 -5.99
CA GLN A 69 9.26 -5.23 -4.85
C GLN A 69 8.34 -6.42 -5.04
N LEU A 70 8.28 -7.31 -4.05
CA LEU A 70 7.26 -8.35 -3.97
C LEU A 70 5.94 -7.75 -3.48
N VAL A 71 4.82 -8.13 -4.08
CA VAL A 71 3.49 -7.61 -3.70
C VAL A 71 2.46 -8.70 -3.44
N ASP A 72 2.87 -9.96 -3.46
CA ASP A 72 2.06 -11.13 -3.13
C ASP A 72 2.97 -12.26 -2.65
N ASP A 73 2.42 -13.22 -1.91
CA ASP A 73 3.14 -14.46 -1.57
C ASP A 73 3.32 -15.30 -2.85
N ILE A 74 4.53 -15.78 -3.10
CA ILE A 74 4.82 -16.57 -4.31
C ILE A 74 5.64 -17.82 -4.01
N THR A 75 5.44 -18.86 -4.82
CA THR A 75 6.28 -20.08 -4.79
C THR A 75 7.13 -20.16 -6.05
N VAL A 76 8.44 -20.36 -5.90
CA VAL A 76 9.40 -20.35 -7.00
C VAL A 76 10.48 -21.42 -6.84
N THR A 77 11.10 -21.78 -7.95
CA THR A 77 12.24 -22.73 -8.00
C THR A 77 13.46 -22.14 -8.71
N THR A 78 13.26 -21.10 -9.52
CA THR A 78 14.30 -20.42 -10.29
C THR A 78 15.14 -19.52 -9.39
N MET A 79 16.46 -19.52 -9.62
CA MET A 79 17.41 -18.70 -8.86
C MET A 79 17.80 -17.43 -9.63
N VAL A 80 17.99 -16.34 -8.88
CA VAL A 80 18.38 -15.03 -9.39
C VAL A 80 19.90 -14.86 -9.29
N GLY A 81 20.54 -14.56 -10.40
CA GLY A 81 21.98 -14.37 -10.52
C GLY A 81 22.71 -15.64 -10.93
N ASP A 82 23.77 -15.47 -11.71
CA ASP A 82 24.77 -16.49 -12.02
C ASP A 82 26.19 -15.94 -11.70
N PHE A 83 27.20 -16.78 -11.85
CA PHE A 83 28.59 -16.39 -11.53
C PHE A 83 29.06 -15.16 -12.32
N SER A 84 28.62 -15.00 -13.56
CA SER A 84 28.95 -13.87 -14.45
C SER A 84 28.02 -12.67 -14.24
N HIS A 85 26.75 -12.91 -13.93
CA HIS A 85 25.72 -11.88 -13.82
C HIS A 85 25.05 -11.90 -12.43
N LYS A 86 25.52 -11.03 -11.55
CA LYS A 86 25.05 -10.97 -10.15
C LYS A 86 23.96 -9.93 -10.00
N PHE A 87 22.97 -10.20 -9.15
CA PHE A 87 21.99 -9.17 -8.79
C PHE A 87 22.66 -8.05 -7.98
N ASN A 88 22.44 -6.81 -8.38
CA ASN A 88 23.12 -5.62 -7.83
C ASN A 88 22.15 -4.46 -7.52
N GLY A 89 20.86 -4.79 -7.28
CA GLY A 89 19.82 -3.83 -6.94
C GLY A 89 19.32 -3.97 -5.50
N ILE A 90 18.14 -3.39 -5.25
CA ILE A 90 17.40 -3.55 -4.00
C ILE A 90 16.24 -4.51 -4.26
N PHE A 91 16.12 -5.56 -3.46
CA PHE A 91 14.93 -6.39 -3.42
C PHE A 91 14.17 -6.14 -2.11
N ASP A 92 12.92 -5.70 -2.23
CA ASP A 92 12.03 -5.41 -1.12
C ASP A 92 10.91 -6.46 -1.08
N GLY A 93 10.94 -7.36 -0.12
CA GLY A 93 9.91 -8.37 0.06
C GLY A 93 8.57 -7.80 0.51
N ASN A 94 8.52 -6.54 0.96
CA ASN A 94 7.31 -5.87 1.43
C ASN A 94 6.52 -6.65 2.50
N GLY A 95 7.20 -7.53 3.25
CA GLY A 95 6.63 -8.44 4.23
C GLY A 95 5.95 -9.69 3.67
N PHE A 96 5.96 -9.89 2.35
CA PHE A 96 5.47 -11.11 1.71
C PHE A 96 6.49 -12.24 1.77
N THR A 97 5.97 -13.45 1.55
CA THR A 97 6.69 -14.71 1.61
C THR A 97 7.10 -15.16 0.20
N LEU A 98 8.39 -15.43 0.06
CA LEU A 98 8.96 -16.15 -1.06
C LEU A 98 9.17 -17.61 -0.65
N THR A 99 8.30 -18.51 -1.09
CA THR A 99 8.48 -19.94 -0.89
C THR A 99 9.42 -20.50 -1.96
N PHE A 100 10.64 -20.86 -1.58
CA PHE A 100 11.65 -21.42 -2.47
C PHE A 100 11.76 -22.94 -2.29
N ASN A 101 11.32 -23.70 -3.30
CA ASN A 101 11.40 -25.15 -3.30
C ASN A 101 12.38 -25.63 -4.38
N CYS A 102 13.50 -26.20 -3.98
CA CYS A 102 14.57 -26.53 -4.92
C CYS A 102 15.21 -27.89 -4.62
N ILE A 103 15.33 -28.72 -5.65
CA ILE A 103 16.26 -29.85 -5.64
C ILE A 103 17.51 -29.37 -6.36
N ALA A 104 18.60 -29.20 -5.60
CA ALA A 104 19.85 -28.66 -6.13
C ALA A 104 20.44 -29.58 -7.21
N SER A 105 20.85 -28.99 -8.33
CA SER A 105 21.55 -29.68 -9.43
C SER A 105 23.04 -29.33 -9.51
N GLU A 106 23.48 -28.36 -8.70
CA GLU A 106 24.85 -27.89 -8.63
C GLU A 106 25.08 -27.12 -7.31
N ALA A 107 26.33 -26.74 -7.05
CA ALA A 107 26.70 -25.94 -5.89
C ALA A 107 26.09 -24.53 -5.97
N VAL A 108 25.95 -23.89 -4.80
CA VAL A 108 25.36 -22.55 -4.64
C VAL A 108 23.88 -22.56 -4.99
N THR A 109 23.04 -22.92 -4.02
CA THR A 109 21.57 -23.00 -4.15
C THR A 109 20.88 -22.05 -3.18
N ALA A 110 20.20 -21.03 -3.73
CA ALA A 110 19.44 -20.03 -2.99
C ALA A 110 18.50 -19.28 -3.96
N PRO A 111 17.42 -18.64 -3.48
CA PRO A 111 16.59 -17.80 -4.35
C PRO A 111 17.38 -16.64 -4.98
N PHE A 112 18.29 -16.01 -4.23
CA PHE A 112 19.31 -15.11 -4.79
C PHE A 112 20.64 -15.82 -4.84
N ARG A 113 20.92 -16.53 -5.94
CA ARG A 113 22.12 -17.36 -6.08
C ARG A 113 23.41 -16.56 -5.94
N TYR A 114 23.51 -15.44 -6.65
CA TYR A 114 24.69 -14.59 -6.64
C TYR A 114 24.30 -13.11 -6.61
N ILE A 115 24.84 -12.37 -5.64
CA ILE A 115 24.62 -10.94 -5.49
C ILE A 115 25.95 -10.16 -5.44
N GLN A 116 25.91 -8.90 -5.85
CA GLN A 116 27.03 -7.97 -5.72
C GLN A 116 26.54 -6.56 -5.42
N GLY A 117 26.91 -6.02 -4.26
CA GLY A 117 26.50 -4.65 -3.89
C GLY A 117 24.99 -4.48 -3.70
N ALA A 118 24.27 -5.56 -3.38
CA ALA A 118 22.81 -5.59 -3.33
C ALA A 118 22.26 -5.45 -1.91
N THR A 119 21.01 -5.03 -1.82
CA THR A 119 20.23 -5.01 -0.57
C THR A 119 19.02 -5.92 -0.72
N ILE A 120 18.80 -6.81 0.24
CA ILE A 120 17.57 -7.60 0.36
C ILE A 120 16.91 -7.21 1.68
N ARG A 121 15.64 -6.83 1.66
CA ARG A 121 14.96 -6.39 2.87
C ARG A 121 13.50 -6.79 2.93
N ASN A 122 12.93 -6.78 4.14
CA ASN A 122 11.50 -6.97 4.39
C ASN A 122 10.96 -8.29 3.79
N LEU A 123 11.76 -9.36 3.80
CA LEU A 123 11.44 -10.58 3.08
C LEU A 123 11.32 -11.76 4.05
N VAL A 124 10.24 -12.53 3.90
CA VAL A 124 10.14 -13.86 4.49
C VAL A 124 10.52 -14.87 3.42
N VAL A 125 11.49 -15.74 3.70
CA VAL A 125 11.82 -16.88 2.84
C VAL A 125 11.46 -18.17 3.55
N ASP A 126 10.64 -18.98 2.89
CA ASP A 126 10.22 -20.30 3.36
C ASP A 126 10.46 -21.34 2.25
N GLY A 127 10.18 -22.61 2.52
CA GLY A 127 10.29 -23.71 1.55
C GLY A 127 11.41 -24.69 1.89
N THR A 128 11.78 -25.51 0.91
CA THR A 128 12.72 -26.62 1.10
C THR A 128 13.80 -26.65 0.03
N ILE A 129 15.04 -26.84 0.46
CA ILE A 129 16.19 -27.14 -0.40
C ILE A 129 16.68 -28.56 -0.11
N ASP A 130 16.53 -29.47 -1.06
CA ASP A 130 17.17 -30.79 -1.04
C ASP A 130 18.46 -30.72 -1.84
N THR A 131 19.62 -31.01 -1.22
CA THR A 131 20.91 -30.84 -1.88
C THR A 131 21.90 -31.98 -1.60
N ALA A 132 22.53 -32.46 -2.67
CA ALA A 132 23.75 -33.28 -2.61
C ALA A 132 25.02 -32.44 -2.85
N TYR A 133 24.88 -31.13 -2.94
CA TYR A 133 25.94 -30.17 -3.27
C TYR A 133 26.17 -29.18 -2.13
N LYS A 134 27.40 -28.68 -2.05
CA LYS A 134 27.82 -27.65 -1.10
C LYS A 134 27.11 -26.31 -1.37
N GLN A 135 27.09 -25.43 -0.36
CA GLN A 135 26.61 -24.04 -0.44
C GLN A 135 25.10 -23.89 -0.73
N ALA A 136 24.25 -24.43 0.12
CA ALA A 136 22.82 -24.13 0.13
C ALA A 136 22.48 -23.08 1.18
N SER A 137 21.51 -22.22 0.89
CA SER A 137 21.10 -21.19 1.85
C SER A 137 19.71 -20.62 1.61
N GLY A 138 19.11 -20.09 2.67
CA GLY A 138 17.76 -19.56 2.62
C GLY A 138 17.58 -18.33 1.76
N VAL A 139 18.51 -17.38 1.76
CA VAL A 139 18.30 -16.10 1.05
C VAL A 139 19.31 -15.90 -0.08
N VAL A 140 20.61 -15.95 0.23
CA VAL A 140 21.70 -15.60 -0.68
C VAL A 140 22.71 -16.73 -0.79
N GLY A 141 23.01 -17.19 -2.00
CA GLY A 141 24.08 -18.16 -2.21
C GLY A 141 25.45 -17.54 -1.89
N CYS A 142 26.03 -16.81 -2.84
CA CYS A 142 27.30 -16.12 -2.66
C CYS A 142 27.12 -14.60 -2.75
N SER A 143 27.78 -13.87 -1.86
CA SER A 143 27.79 -12.40 -1.87
C SER A 143 29.18 -11.82 -2.16
N TYR A 144 29.20 -10.73 -2.95
CA TYR A 144 30.39 -9.98 -3.36
C TYR A 144 30.23 -8.48 -3.08
N GLY A 145 31.32 -7.79 -2.75
CA GLY A 145 31.26 -6.37 -2.37
C GLY A 145 30.40 -6.14 -1.13
N ASN A 146 29.85 -4.93 -0.99
CA ASN A 146 29.08 -4.53 0.20
C ASN A 146 27.61 -4.87 0.02
N CYS A 147 27.13 -5.92 0.69
CA CYS A 147 25.75 -6.37 0.63
C CYS A 147 25.03 -6.22 1.97
N PHE A 148 23.72 -6.06 1.91
CA PHE A 148 22.88 -5.78 3.08
C PHE A 148 21.67 -6.71 3.10
N ILE A 149 21.38 -7.28 4.27
CA ILE A 149 20.14 -7.99 4.56
C ILE A 149 19.49 -7.33 5.78
N GLU A 150 18.26 -6.85 5.64
CA GLU A 150 17.59 -6.09 6.70
C GLU A 150 16.15 -6.57 6.89
N ARG A 151 15.72 -6.81 8.13
CA ARG A 151 14.33 -7.23 8.43
C ARG A 151 13.91 -8.39 7.54
N CYS A 152 14.60 -9.52 7.64
CA CYS A 152 14.27 -10.71 6.88
C CYS A 152 14.10 -11.91 7.82
N ILE A 153 13.17 -12.80 7.49
CA ILE A 153 13.00 -14.11 8.14
C ILE A 153 13.47 -15.16 7.14
N SER A 154 14.32 -16.07 7.59
CA SER A 154 14.61 -17.30 6.86
C SER A 154 14.09 -18.50 7.64
N SER A 155 12.98 -19.05 7.16
CA SER A 155 12.31 -20.28 7.64
C SER A 155 12.66 -21.50 6.79
N ILE A 156 13.61 -21.37 5.86
CA ILE A 156 13.98 -22.43 4.92
C ILE A 156 14.34 -23.74 5.63
N THR A 157 13.95 -24.88 5.03
CA THR A 157 14.46 -26.19 5.40
C THR A 157 15.53 -26.64 4.42
N ILE A 158 16.74 -26.95 4.90
CA ILE A 158 17.84 -27.50 4.10
C ILE A 158 18.05 -28.97 4.46
N ASN A 159 17.82 -29.87 3.51
CA ASN A 159 18.12 -31.29 3.63
C ASN A 159 19.38 -31.59 2.82
N SER A 160 20.49 -31.81 3.51
CA SER A 160 21.78 -32.08 2.90
C SER A 160 22.12 -33.55 2.94
N SER A 161 22.62 -34.07 1.83
CA SER A 161 23.29 -35.37 1.76
C SER A 161 24.80 -35.22 1.52
N VAL A 162 25.36 -34.03 1.74
CA VAL A 162 26.78 -33.77 1.56
C VAL A 162 27.57 -34.44 2.70
N ASP A 163 28.52 -35.29 2.32
CA ASP A 163 29.55 -35.80 3.23
C ASP A 163 30.71 -34.81 3.24
N SER A 164 30.84 -34.06 4.34
CA SER A 164 31.93 -33.11 4.57
C SER A 164 32.66 -33.41 5.87
N THR A 165 32.53 -34.63 6.39
CA THR A 165 33.12 -35.02 7.67
C THR A 165 34.63 -34.85 7.66
N SER A 166 35.19 -34.10 8.63
CA SER A 166 36.65 -34.05 8.81
C SER A 166 37.10 -33.70 10.22
N GLU A 167 38.29 -34.21 10.57
CA GLU A 167 39.02 -33.78 11.76
C GLU A 167 39.59 -32.35 11.62
N PHE A 168 39.67 -31.80 10.40
CA PHE A 168 40.28 -30.50 10.14
C PHE A 168 39.51 -29.69 9.08
N MET A 169 39.05 -28.50 9.48
CA MET A 169 38.34 -27.58 8.62
C MET A 169 39.27 -26.93 7.57
N SER A 170 38.92 -27.02 6.28
CA SER A 170 39.66 -26.42 5.16
C SER A 170 38.69 -25.90 4.09
N GLU A 171 39.12 -24.97 3.23
CA GLU A 171 38.27 -24.41 2.18
C GLU A 171 37.68 -25.48 1.24
N ASP A 172 38.42 -26.56 0.99
CA ASP A 172 37.99 -27.65 0.11
C ASP A 172 37.02 -28.62 0.78
N ASN A 173 36.91 -28.61 2.12
CA ASN A 173 36.11 -29.57 2.87
C ASN A 173 34.94 -28.96 3.68
N VAL A 174 34.55 -27.72 3.40
CA VAL A 174 33.43 -27.08 4.09
C VAL A 174 32.16 -27.18 3.27
N CYS A 175 31.05 -27.58 3.90
CA CYS A 175 29.74 -27.63 3.26
C CYS A 175 29.16 -26.23 3.02
N ALA A 176 29.42 -25.28 3.94
CA ALA A 176 29.06 -23.88 3.83
C ALA A 176 27.55 -23.63 3.65
N HIS A 177 26.70 -24.43 4.31
CA HIS A 177 25.26 -24.13 4.32
C HIS A 177 24.96 -22.98 5.28
N GLY A 178 24.11 -22.06 4.86
CA GLY A 178 23.81 -20.83 5.61
C GLY A 178 22.31 -20.61 5.75
N GLY A 179 21.81 -20.25 6.92
CA GLY A 179 20.38 -19.93 7.05
C GLY A 179 20.01 -18.70 6.23
N PHE A 180 20.91 -17.72 6.12
CA PHE A 180 20.75 -16.56 5.25
C PHE A 180 21.68 -16.60 4.04
N VAL A 181 22.98 -16.76 4.27
CA VAL A 181 24.01 -16.62 3.24
C VAL A 181 24.90 -17.86 3.23
N SER A 182 25.06 -18.53 2.09
CA SER A 182 25.95 -19.70 2.04
C SER A 182 27.42 -19.29 2.16
N ALA A 183 27.86 -18.26 1.41
CA ALA A 183 29.21 -17.75 1.48
C ALA A 183 29.31 -16.22 1.27
N VAL A 184 30.17 -15.58 2.07
CA VAL A 184 30.62 -14.21 1.86
C VAL A 184 32.03 -14.28 1.29
N GLU A 185 32.20 -13.85 0.05
CA GLU A 185 33.45 -14.04 -0.69
C GLU A 185 34.52 -13.00 -0.31
N SER A 186 35.77 -13.25 -0.69
CA SER A 186 36.91 -12.41 -0.32
C SER A 186 36.72 -10.93 -0.69
N ASN A 187 37.07 -10.04 0.23
CA ASN A 187 36.81 -8.58 0.17
C ASN A 187 35.32 -8.18 0.15
N GLY A 188 34.40 -9.13 0.33
CA GLY A 188 32.98 -8.85 0.57
C GLY A 188 32.71 -8.42 2.00
N VAL A 189 31.71 -7.57 2.16
CA VAL A 189 31.16 -7.17 3.47
C VAL A 189 29.69 -7.50 3.45
N MET A 190 29.25 -8.33 4.41
CA MET A 190 27.84 -8.65 4.62
C MET A 190 27.36 -8.01 5.91
N ILE A 191 26.33 -7.18 5.83
CA ILE A 191 25.68 -6.59 6.99
C ILE A 191 24.27 -7.19 7.10
N ILE A 192 23.98 -7.88 8.19
CA ILE A 192 22.67 -8.45 8.47
C ILE A 192 22.08 -7.79 9.72
N ARG A 193 20.87 -7.23 9.59
CA ARG A 193 20.21 -6.49 10.68
C ARG A 193 18.78 -6.92 10.87
N ASP A 194 18.33 -6.88 12.13
CA ASP A 194 16.92 -7.06 12.49
C ASP A 194 16.31 -8.32 11.87
N SER A 195 17.08 -9.41 11.80
CA SER A 195 16.70 -10.60 11.02
C SER A 195 16.64 -11.85 11.89
N LEU A 196 15.73 -12.76 11.50
CA LEU A 196 15.43 -14.00 12.22
C LEU A 196 15.76 -15.21 11.34
N PHE A 197 16.60 -16.12 11.85
CA PHE A 197 16.67 -17.48 11.32
C PHE A 197 15.83 -18.41 12.20
N ASN A 198 14.75 -18.97 11.65
CA ASN A 198 13.93 -20.00 12.29
C ASN A 198 13.76 -21.25 11.39
N GLY A 199 14.63 -21.41 10.40
CA GLY A 199 14.64 -22.56 9.51
C GLY A 199 15.18 -23.84 10.14
N SER A 200 15.35 -24.87 9.30
CA SER A 200 15.89 -26.17 9.71
C SER A 200 17.06 -26.61 8.82
N MET A 201 18.01 -27.36 9.37
CA MET A 201 19.09 -27.99 8.61
C MET A 201 19.29 -29.43 9.05
N THR A 202 19.33 -30.37 8.11
CA THR A 202 19.57 -31.79 8.37
C THR A 202 20.65 -32.35 7.45
N GLY A 203 21.43 -33.31 7.94
CA GLY A 203 22.48 -33.98 7.19
C GLY A 203 23.40 -34.81 8.07
N GLU A 204 23.28 -36.14 7.99
CA GLU A 204 23.98 -37.08 8.88
C GLU A 204 25.52 -37.05 8.76
N LYS A 205 26.06 -36.42 7.71
CA LYS A 205 27.50 -36.29 7.48
C LYS A 205 27.93 -34.87 7.13
N THR A 206 27.04 -33.93 7.41
CA THR A 206 27.21 -32.54 7.01
C THR A 206 27.74 -31.76 8.21
N GLU A 207 28.87 -31.09 8.01
CA GLU A 207 29.55 -30.25 8.99
C GLU A 207 29.70 -28.82 8.45
N HIS A 208 30.11 -27.88 9.32
CA HIS A 208 30.47 -26.52 8.93
C HIS A 208 29.33 -25.72 8.29
N CYS A 209 28.18 -25.68 8.98
CA CYS A 209 27.01 -24.88 8.61
C CYS A 209 26.82 -23.71 9.58
N GLY A 210 26.24 -22.60 9.12
CA GLY A 210 25.96 -21.43 9.94
C GLY A 210 24.49 -21.05 9.88
N GLY A 211 23.92 -20.63 11.01
CA GLY A 211 22.54 -20.17 11.09
C GLY A 211 22.29 -18.87 10.34
N PHE A 212 23.30 -18.01 10.20
CA PHE A 212 23.23 -16.88 9.27
C PHE A 212 24.16 -17.08 8.08
N VAL A 213 25.47 -17.19 8.29
CA VAL A 213 26.48 -17.31 7.24
C VAL A 213 27.19 -18.66 7.32
N GLY A 214 27.11 -19.43 6.23
CA GLY A 214 27.69 -20.76 6.12
C GLY A 214 29.21 -20.79 5.97
N TRP A 215 29.81 -19.79 5.32
CA TRP A 215 31.25 -19.64 5.25
C TRP A 215 31.65 -18.18 5.03
N LEU A 216 32.50 -17.66 5.90
CA LEU A 216 33.03 -16.31 5.78
C LEU A 216 34.44 -16.34 5.19
N ARG A 217 34.68 -15.59 4.10
CA ARG A 217 36.01 -15.25 3.56
C ARG A 217 36.30 -13.75 3.57
N GLY A 218 35.30 -12.95 3.97
CA GLY A 218 35.32 -11.49 4.02
C GLY A 218 35.03 -10.98 5.43
N CYS A 219 34.17 -9.97 5.54
CA CYS A 219 33.72 -9.42 6.82
C CYS A 219 32.20 -9.58 6.98
N ALA A 220 31.76 -9.76 8.22
CA ALA A 220 30.34 -9.83 8.54
C ALA A 220 30.00 -9.04 9.80
N LEU A 221 28.91 -8.27 9.74
CA LEU A 221 28.32 -7.58 10.88
C LEU A 221 26.88 -8.02 11.07
N PHE A 222 26.55 -8.40 12.29
CA PHE A 222 25.21 -8.76 12.73
C PHE A 222 24.78 -7.78 13.80
N SER A 223 23.62 -7.15 13.62
CA SER A 223 23.02 -6.31 14.65
C SER A 223 21.55 -6.66 14.86
N ASN A 224 21.12 -6.81 16.12
CA ASN A 224 19.73 -7.09 16.47
C ASN A 224 19.20 -8.35 15.78
N CYS A 225 19.99 -9.43 15.70
CA CYS A 225 19.61 -10.64 14.99
C CYS A 225 19.30 -11.78 15.98
N LEU A 226 18.33 -12.62 15.63
CA LEU A 226 17.95 -13.80 16.42
C LEU A 226 18.15 -15.06 15.59
N ASN A 227 18.91 -16.01 16.13
CA ASN A 227 18.87 -17.38 15.66
C ASN A 227 17.94 -18.19 16.58
N ASN A 228 16.75 -18.55 16.10
CA ASN A 228 15.83 -19.42 16.79
C ASN A 228 15.39 -20.56 15.86
N TYR A 229 16.35 -21.33 15.35
CA TYR A 229 16.10 -22.44 14.41
C TYR A 229 15.03 -23.41 14.89
N ASN A 230 14.33 -24.05 13.96
CA ASN A 230 13.34 -25.08 14.26
C ASN A 230 14.01 -26.41 14.62
N ARG A 231 14.84 -26.96 13.72
CA ARG A 231 15.51 -28.26 13.87
C ARG A 231 16.90 -28.25 13.24
N ILE A 232 17.93 -28.64 14.01
CA ILE A 232 19.29 -28.87 13.50
C ILE A 232 19.70 -30.30 13.83
N GLU A 233 19.86 -31.12 12.79
CA GLU A 233 20.33 -32.51 12.91
C GLU A 233 21.49 -32.73 11.94
N LEU A 234 22.65 -32.25 12.35
CA LEU A 234 23.91 -32.36 11.61
C LEU A 234 24.83 -33.29 12.40
N SER A 235 25.35 -34.35 11.79
CA SER A 235 26.32 -35.23 12.46
C SER A 235 27.69 -35.21 11.82
N GLY A 236 28.66 -35.04 12.71
CA GLY A 236 30.06 -34.88 12.45
C GLY A 236 30.81 -35.09 13.75
N SER A 237 31.94 -35.79 13.73
CA SER A 237 32.55 -36.43 14.91
C SER A 237 33.14 -35.51 15.99
N SER A 238 32.91 -34.20 15.93
CA SER A 238 33.41 -33.26 16.95
C SER A 238 32.68 -31.93 16.91
N THR A 239 32.65 -31.25 18.05
CA THR A 239 32.32 -29.82 18.24
C THR A 239 32.57 -28.98 16.98
N GLY A 240 31.53 -28.44 16.32
CA GLY A 240 31.69 -27.54 15.16
C GLY A 240 30.83 -27.82 13.91
N SER A 241 29.81 -28.68 13.98
CA SER A 241 28.93 -28.98 12.83
C SER A 241 27.96 -27.83 12.48
N PHE A 242 27.56 -27.03 13.47
CA PHE A 242 26.72 -25.85 13.31
C PHE A 242 27.32 -24.65 14.08
N TYR A 243 27.03 -23.44 13.62
CA TYR A 243 27.39 -22.17 14.24
C TYR A 243 26.13 -21.30 14.25
N TYR A 244 25.81 -20.61 15.35
CA TYR A 244 24.57 -19.84 15.41
C TYR A 244 24.57 -18.69 14.38
N PHE A 245 25.67 -17.98 14.24
CA PHE A 245 25.78 -16.88 13.29
C PHE A 245 26.68 -17.22 12.12
N VAL A 246 27.95 -17.55 12.34
CA VAL A 246 28.95 -17.65 11.27
C VAL A 246 29.91 -18.81 11.46
N CYS A 247 29.96 -19.70 10.47
CA CYS A 247 31.10 -20.61 10.32
C CYS A 247 32.25 -19.90 9.58
N HIS A 248 33.46 -19.95 10.16
CA HIS A 248 34.62 -19.21 9.67
C HIS A 248 35.94 -19.91 10.03
N TYR A 249 37.02 -19.59 9.29
CA TYR A 249 38.38 -20.06 9.58
C TYR A 249 39.19 -18.96 10.29
N ASN A 250 39.95 -19.30 11.34
CA ASN A 250 40.73 -18.35 12.17
C ASN A 250 41.90 -17.67 11.40
N LYS A 251 41.62 -16.79 10.43
CA LYS A 251 42.61 -15.98 9.72
C LYS A 251 42.05 -14.58 9.40
N ASN A 252 42.37 -13.60 10.24
CA ASN A 252 42.25 -12.16 9.93
C ASN A 252 40.86 -11.59 9.53
N GLU A 253 39.78 -12.35 9.69
CA GLU A 253 38.40 -11.93 9.37
C GLU A 253 37.80 -11.07 10.49
N GLN A 254 37.04 -10.03 10.12
CA GLN A 254 36.35 -9.14 11.07
C GLN A 254 34.88 -9.55 11.18
N ILE A 255 34.55 -10.23 12.28
CA ILE A 255 33.17 -10.55 12.67
C ILE A 255 32.77 -9.59 13.79
N THR A 256 31.64 -8.91 13.60
CA THR A 256 31.03 -8.05 14.62
C THR A 256 29.63 -8.57 14.90
N ILE A 257 29.36 -8.95 16.15
CA ILE A 257 28.05 -9.39 16.62
C ILE A 257 27.61 -8.42 17.71
N GLU A 258 26.55 -7.66 17.43
CA GLU A 258 26.01 -6.62 18.30
C GLU A 258 24.55 -6.92 18.61
N ASN A 259 24.17 -6.97 19.88
CA ASN A 259 22.78 -7.19 20.31
C ASN A 259 22.09 -8.40 19.62
N CYS A 260 22.80 -9.52 19.48
CA CYS A 260 22.28 -10.71 18.83
C CYS A 260 22.08 -11.84 19.83
N TYR A 261 21.08 -12.69 19.58
CA TYR A 261 20.63 -13.73 20.49
C TYR A 261 20.49 -15.08 19.80
N TYR A 262 20.59 -16.18 20.56
CA TYR A 262 20.21 -17.52 20.12
C TYR A 262 19.13 -18.11 21.04
N GLY A 263 18.14 -18.79 20.47
CA GLY A 263 16.95 -19.30 21.18
C GLY A 263 17.02 -20.77 21.61
N LYS A 264 18.05 -21.53 21.20
CA LYS A 264 18.21 -22.97 21.53
C LYS A 264 19.68 -23.33 21.77
N LEU A 265 19.96 -24.25 22.71
CA LEU A 265 21.29 -24.82 22.94
C LEU A 265 21.24 -26.35 22.77
N ASP A 266 21.60 -26.80 21.59
CA ASP A 266 21.93 -28.20 21.34
C ASP A 266 23.40 -28.20 20.97
N ASN A 267 24.32 -28.47 21.91
CA ASN A 267 25.79 -28.76 21.82
C ASN A 267 26.63 -28.39 20.55
N HIS A 268 26.21 -27.43 19.72
CA HIS A 268 26.61 -27.26 18.32
C HIS A 268 26.91 -25.79 18.01
N GLY A 269 27.82 -25.16 18.75
CA GLY A 269 28.31 -23.82 18.37
C GLY A 269 29.25 -23.18 19.37
N TRP A 270 30.27 -22.47 18.86
CA TRP A 270 31.24 -21.67 19.61
C TRP A 270 31.13 -20.20 19.22
N GLU A 271 30.25 -19.43 19.86
CA GLU A 271 30.19 -17.97 19.64
C GLU A 271 30.01 -17.25 20.97
N ARG A 272 31.11 -16.66 21.48
CA ARG A 272 31.17 -16.02 22.81
C ARG A 272 30.56 -14.61 22.85
N GLN A 273 30.03 -14.10 21.75
CA GLN A 273 29.59 -12.70 21.60
C GLN A 273 28.07 -12.51 21.46
N ALA A 274 27.31 -13.56 21.13
CA ALA A 274 25.85 -13.52 21.15
C ALA A 274 25.31 -13.88 22.54
N PHE A 275 24.15 -13.32 22.90
CA PHE A 275 23.48 -13.55 24.17
C PHE A 275 22.56 -14.79 24.11
N ASP A 276 22.38 -15.46 25.25
CA ASP A 276 21.40 -16.54 25.38
C ASP A 276 19.99 -15.94 25.46
N GLY A 277 19.17 -16.22 24.46
CA GLY A 277 17.79 -15.71 24.36
C GLY A 277 16.78 -16.51 25.19
N ARG A 278 17.17 -17.67 25.73
CA ARG A 278 16.24 -18.61 26.41
C ARG A 278 15.78 -18.13 27.78
N ASP A 279 16.50 -17.19 28.38
CA ASP A 279 16.14 -16.59 29.66
C ASP A 279 15.00 -15.56 29.54
N TYR A 280 14.56 -15.27 28.31
CA TYR A 280 13.55 -14.26 28.02
C TYR A 280 12.26 -14.90 27.47
N THR A 281 11.11 -14.33 27.81
CA THR A 281 9.88 -14.56 27.03
C THR A 281 10.00 -13.89 25.65
N ALA A 282 9.14 -14.24 24.70
CA ALA A 282 9.15 -13.63 23.36
C ALA A 282 9.03 -12.09 23.39
N ASP A 283 8.11 -11.55 24.20
CA ASP A 283 7.98 -10.10 24.45
C ASP A 283 9.27 -9.48 24.98
N GLN A 284 9.89 -10.11 25.98
CA GLN A 284 11.12 -9.60 26.59
C GLN A 284 12.28 -9.64 25.59
N LEU A 285 12.37 -10.71 24.80
CA LEU A 285 13.40 -10.87 23.79
C LEU A 285 13.24 -9.86 22.65
N ALA A 286 12.01 -9.64 22.18
CA ALA A 286 11.71 -8.58 21.21
C ALA A 286 12.13 -7.19 21.73
N ALA A 287 11.84 -6.90 23.00
CA ALA A 287 12.27 -5.64 23.63
C ALA A 287 13.80 -5.50 23.74
N GLN A 288 14.55 -6.60 23.97
CA GLN A 288 16.02 -6.58 23.98
C GLN A 288 16.61 -6.36 22.58
N LEU A 289 16.07 -7.09 21.57
CA LEU A 289 16.46 -6.94 20.17
C LEU A 289 16.14 -5.54 19.64
N GLY A 290 15.17 -4.87 20.26
CA GLY A 290 14.90 -3.46 20.09
C GLY A 290 13.76 -3.20 19.11
N PRO A 291 13.65 -1.96 18.61
CA PRO A 291 12.43 -1.48 17.96
C PRO A 291 12.06 -2.13 16.63
N GLY A 292 12.99 -2.84 15.99
CA GLY A 292 12.73 -3.62 14.79
C GLY A 292 11.98 -4.94 15.05
N TRP A 293 11.61 -5.23 16.30
CA TRP A 293 11.09 -6.52 16.74
C TRP A 293 9.78 -6.38 17.51
N ARG A 294 8.93 -7.41 17.43
CA ARG A 294 7.72 -7.56 18.21
C ARG A 294 7.50 -9.01 18.60
N GLU A 295 6.71 -9.24 19.63
CA GLU A 295 6.13 -10.56 19.86
C GLU A 295 4.97 -10.78 18.90
N LYS A 296 4.87 -12.02 18.42
CA LYS A 296 3.70 -12.54 17.74
C LYS A 296 3.67 -14.06 17.90
N ASP A 297 2.53 -14.60 18.31
CA ASP A 297 2.29 -16.05 18.41
C ASP A 297 3.32 -16.76 19.35
N ASP A 298 3.67 -16.11 20.47
CA ASP A 298 4.70 -16.52 21.44
C ASP A 298 6.13 -16.58 20.84
N GLU A 299 6.38 -15.89 19.73
CA GLU A 299 7.69 -15.77 19.10
C GLU A 299 8.14 -14.30 18.94
N ALA A 300 9.42 -14.03 19.17
CA ALA A 300 10.02 -12.74 18.82
C ALA A 300 10.31 -12.72 17.33
N ILE A 301 9.64 -11.85 16.58
CA ILE A 301 9.75 -11.74 15.12
C ILE A 301 10.11 -10.31 14.68
N PRO A 302 10.86 -10.15 13.57
CA PRO A 302 11.09 -8.84 13.00
C PRO A 302 9.80 -8.21 12.45
N VAL A 303 9.71 -6.89 12.53
CA VAL A 303 8.65 -6.11 11.91
C VAL A 303 8.97 -5.94 10.41
N MET A 304 8.39 -6.80 9.58
CA MET A 304 8.76 -6.91 8.15
C MET A 304 8.25 -5.78 7.25
N ALA A 305 6.98 -5.42 7.40
CA ALA A 305 6.37 -4.42 6.54
C ALA A 305 6.52 -3.05 7.20
N ILE A 306 7.30 -2.17 6.59
CA ILE A 306 7.22 -0.75 6.94
C ILE A 306 6.11 -0.11 6.12
N LYS A 307 4.89 -0.10 6.66
CA LYS A 307 3.70 0.45 6.00
C LYS A 307 3.84 1.96 5.82
N SER A 308 3.42 2.51 4.69
CA SER A 308 3.51 3.97 4.49
C SER A 308 2.38 4.71 5.19
N LEU A 309 2.72 5.65 6.08
CA LEU A 309 1.74 6.59 6.65
C LEU A 309 1.11 7.49 5.58
N ALA A 310 1.78 7.72 4.45
CA ALA A 310 1.21 8.54 3.36
C ALA A 310 -0.10 7.94 2.82
N ALA A 311 -0.19 6.61 2.80
CA ALA A 311 -1.36 5.85 2.38
C ALA A 311 -2.44 5.72 3.48
N ALA A 312 -2.13 6.08 4.73
CA ALA A 312 -3.10 6.05 5.82
C ALA A 312 -4.23 7.04 5.55
N ARG A 313 -5.45 6.65 5.92
CA ARG A 313 -6.62 7.52 5.97
C ARG A 313 -6.58 8.26 7.30
N CYS A 314 -6.69 9.57 7.27
CA CYS A 314 -6.88 10.36 8.47
C CYS A 314 -8.21 11.09 8.38
N THR A 315 -9.03 10.93 9.40
CA THR A 315 -10.32 11.62 9.50
C THR A 315 -10.14 12.77 10.46
N MET A 316 -10.23 14.00 9.95
CA MET A 316 -10.07 15.21 10.73
C MET A 316 -10.86 16.35 10.09
N PRO A 317 -11.56 17.21 10.85
CA PRO A 317 -12.16 18.43 10.32
C PRO A 317 -11.13 19.33 9.62
N GLY A 318 -11.43 19.78 8.40
CA GLY A 318 -10.65 20.81 7.70
C GLY A 318 -10.82 22.23 8.30
N PHE A 319 -11.76 22.40 9.24
CA PHE A 319 -12.05 23.66 9.91
C PHE A 319 -12.35 23.47 11.40
N TYR A 320 -11.85 24.38 12.24
CA TYR A 320 -12.17 24.49 13.66
C TYR A 320 -12.59 25.92 14.02
N LYS A 321 -13.71 26.06 14.74
CA LYS A 321 -14.18 27.37 15.22
C LYS A 321 -13.22 27.90 16.29
N TYR A 322 -12.79 29.15 16.13
CA TYR A 322 -12.00 29.84 17.14
C TYR A 322 -12.81 30.03 18.43
N THR A 323 -12.27 29.56 19.55
CA THR A 323 -12.95 29.60 20.87
C THR A 323 -12.32 30.59 21.84
N GLY A 324 -11.20 31.22 21.48
CA GLY A 324 -10.37 31.99 22.42
C GLY A 324 -9.64 31.13 23.46
N SER A 325 -9.63 29.80 23.30
CA SER A 325 -8.95 28.84 24.16
C SER A 325 -8.33 27.73 23.31
N VAL A 326 -7.56 26.82 23.94
CA VAL A 326 -6.98 25.67 23.23
C VAL A 326 -8.10 24.79 22.69
N ILE A 327 -8.00 24.45 21.40
CA ILE A 327 -8.93 23.59 20.67
C ILE A 327 -8.31 22.19 20.61
N PRO A 328 -8.97 21.16 21.19
CA PRO A 328 -8.52 19.79 21.05
C PRO A 328 -8.74 19.30 19.61
N LEU A 329 -7.74 18.62 19.06
CA LEU A 329 -7.86 17.98 17.76
C LEU A 329 -8.44 16.58 17.95
N ASP A 330 -9.67 16.39 17.48
CA ASP A 330 -10.27 15.05 17.34
C ASP A 330 -9.97 14.52 15.95
N TYR A 331 -9.16 13.47 15.89
CA TYR A 331 -8.80 12.80 14.65
C TYR A 331 -8.50 11.32 14.88
N SER A 332 -8.69 10.53 13.83
CA SER A 332 -8.32 9.11 13.80
C SER A 332 -7.42 8.82 12.62
N VAL A 333 -6.50 7.86 12.79
CA VAL A 333 -5.57 7.44 11.74
C VAL A 333 -5.77 5.95 11.52
N ILE A 334 -6.11 5.58 10.30
CA ILE A 334 -6.36 4.20 9.90
C ILE A 334 -5.39 3.88 8.76
N ALA A 335 -4.55 2.88 8.94
CA ALA A 335 -3.64 2.39 7.91
C ALA A 335 -4.40 1.87 6.69
N ALA A 336 -3.69 1.69 5.57
CA ALA A 336 -4.30 1.26 4.32
C ALA A 336 -4.98 -0.12 4.42
N ASP A 337 -4.52 -0.97 5.33
CA ASP A 337 -5.06 -2.31 5.62
C ASP A 337 -6.12 -2.32 6.72
N GLY A 338 -6.50 -1.16 7.25
CA GLY A 338 -7.56 -1.01 8.26
C GLY A 338 -7.08 -0.98 9.71
N GLU A 339 -5.77 -1.09 9.98
CA GLU A 339 -5.21 -0.98 11.33
C GLU A 339 -5.40 0.44 11.90
N THR A 340 -5.87 0.56 13.14
CA THR A 340 -6.00 1.87 13.80
C THR A 340 -4.69 2.28 14.46
N LEU A 341 -4.14 3.43 14.05
CA LEU A 341 -2.84 3.90 14.50
C LEU A 341 -2.96 4.89 15.66
N GLN A 342 -2.17 4.62 16.69
CA GLN A 342 -2.08 5.41 17.91
C GLN A 342 -0.86 6.33 17.92
N LYS A 343 -1.07 7.58 18.35
CA LYS A 343 -0.03 8.58 18.62
C LYS A 343 0.98 8.06 19.65
N ASN A 344 2.26 8.40 19.48
CA ASN A 344 3.43 7.98 20.26
C ASN A 344 3.79 6.49 20.19
N THR A 345 2.88 5.64 19.73
CA THR A 345 3.17 4.25 19.37
C THR A 345 3.62 4.15 17.92
N HIS A 346 2.79 4.69 17.00
CA HIS A 346 3.01 4.53 15.56
C HIS A 346 3.60 5.78 14.89
N TYR A 347 3.22 6.95 15.37
CA TYR A 347 3.65 8.23 14.81
C TYR A 347 3.81 9.30 15.89
N ILE A 348 4.59 10.32 15.58
CA ILE A 348 4.67 11.58 16.33
C ILE A 348 3.97 12.70 15.56
N GLU A 349 3.54 13.73 16.28
CA GLU A 349 2.89 14.90 15.68
C GLU A 349 3.86 16.08 15.59
N MET A 350 3.79 16.80 14.49
CA MET A 350 4.37 18.13 14.33
C MET A 350 3.27 19.08 13.88
N LEU A 351 2.97 20.09 14.70
CA LEU A 351 1.94 21.07 14.42
C LEU A 351 2.60 22.40 14.01
N LYS A 352 2.19 22.95 12.86
CA LYS A 352 2.61 24.27 12.41
C LYS A 352 1.42 25.18 12.18
N ARG A 353 1.57 26.47 12.47
CA ARG A 353 0.67 27.55 12.08
C ARG A 353 1.41 28.50 11.15
N GLU A 354 0.85 28.74 9.96
CA GLU A 354 1.44 29.61 8.94
C GLU A 354 2.95 29.29 8.70
N GLY A 355 3.28 28.00 8.67
CA GLY A 355 4.65 27.50 8.46
C GLY A 355 5.56 27.48 9.70
N SER A 356 5.16 28.06 10.82
CA SER A 356 5.93 28.06 12.08
C SER A 356 5.42 27.00 13.06
N GLU A 357 6.31 26.28 13.72
CA GLU A 357 5.94 25.24 14.70
C GLU A 357 5.25 25.85 15.94
N VAL A 358 4.20 25.17 16.42
CA VAL A 358 3.40 25.60 17.57
C VAL A 358 3.00 24.39 18.42
N SER A 359 2.86 24.57 19.74
CA SER A 359 2.56 23.47 20.67
C SER A 359 1.07 23.16 20.82
N SER A 360 0.18 24.02 20.33
CA SER A 360 -1.27 23.85 20.43
C SER A 360 -2.02 24.66 19.38
N VAL A 361 -3.24 24.23 19.09
CA VAL A 361 -4.21 24.97 18.27
C VAL A 361 -4.97 25.90 19.20
N LYS A 362 -4.70 27.20 19.13
CA LYS A 362 -5.31 28.19 20.04
C LYS A 362 -5.64 29.52 19.39
N ASP A 363 -4.94 29.88 18.32
CA ASP A 363 -5.09 31.16 17.63
C ASP A 363 -5.67 30.91 16.24
N LYS A 364 -6.17 31.95 15.60
CA LYS A 364 -6.63 31.88 14.21
C LYS A 364 -5.46 31.67 13.25
N GLY A 365 -5.74 31.03 12.12
CA GLY A 365 -4.79 30.87 11.02
C GLY A 365 -4.88 29.51 10.34
N LYS A 366 -4.02 29.30 9.33
CA LYS A 366 -3.83 28.01 8.67
C LYS A 366 -2.88 27.15 9.49
N TYR A 367 -3.29 25.93 9.72
CA TYR A 367 -2.53 24.92 10.43
C TYR A 367 -2.19 23.74 9.53
N THR A 368 -1.05 23.12 9.79
CA THR A 368 -0.70 21.81 9.26
C THR A 368 -0.33 20.89 10.42
N LEU A 369 -1.00 19.75 10.52
CA LEU A 369 -0.63 18.64 11.38
C LEU A 369 0.11 17.60 10.53
N THR A 370 1.39 17.40 10.80
CA THR A 370 2.17 16.33 10.19
C THR A 370 2.29 15.18 11.16
N LEU A 371 1.86 13.99 10.75
CA LEU A 371 2.02 12.73 11.44
C LEU A 371 3.22 12.02 10.83
N GLU A 372 4.32 11.96 11.56
CA GLU A 372 5.57 11.35 11.09
C GLU A 372 5.75 9.96 11.72
N ALA A 373 6.07 8.96 10.90
CA ALA A 373 6.21 7.60 11.39
C ALA A 373 7.35 7.50 12.40
N LYS A 374 7.11 6.77 13.49
CA LYS A 374 8.19 6.45 14.43
C LYS A 374 9.06 5.36 13.81
N GLU A 375 10.39 5.48 13.90
CA GLU A 375 11.34 4.49 13.34
C GLU A 375 11.07 3.05 13.79
N GLU A 376 10.39 2.89 14.93
CA GLU A 376 10.10 1.64 15.65
C GLU A 376 8.69 1.10 15.40
N SER A 377 7.88 1.78 14.58
CA SER A 377 6.43 1.54 14.52
C SER A 377 6.00 0.48 13.51
N GLY A 378 6.90 0.03 12.63
CA GLY A 378 6.48 -0.66 11.40
C GLY A 378 5.80 0.26 10.40
N TYR A 379 5.93 1.58 10.53
CA TYR A 379 5.48 2.57 9.54
C TYR A 379 6.63 3.48 9.05
N THR A 380 6.50 4.04 7.84
CA THR A 380 7.44 5.02 7.24
C THR A 380 6.70 6.22 6.65
N GLY A 381 7.47 7.29 6.44
CA GLY A 381 6.98 8.49 5.79
C GLY A 381 6.12 9.32 6.72
N ALA A 382 5.38 10.26 6.13
CA ALA A 382 4.53 11.16 6.89
C ALA A 382 3.19 11.38 6.19
N LYS A 383 2.18 11.72 6.99
CA LYS A 383 0.89 12.21 6.53
C LYS A 383 0.72 13.63 7.01
N THR A 384 0.54 14.57 6.09
CA THR A 384 0.24 15.96 6.44
C THR A 384 -1.22 16.26 6.18
N ILE A 385 -1.88 16.86 7.17
CA ILE A 385 -3.27 17.31 7.13
C ILE A 385 -3.26 18.81 7.31
N SER A 386 -4.04 19.53 6.51
CA SER A 386 -4.19 20.98 6.64
C SER A 386 -5.59 21.32 7.14
N PHE A 387 -5.68 22.28 8.04
CA PHE A 387 -6.96 22.78 8.55
C PHE A 387 -6.86 24.27 8.90
N ILE A 388 -8.01 24.91 9.10
CA ILE A 388 -8.09 26.34 9.42
C ILE A 388 -8.77 26.54 10.77
N VAL A 389 -8.26 27.48 11.57
CA VAL A 389 -8.94 28.02 12.75
C VAL A 389 -9.39 29.44 12.46
N ASP A 390 -10.68 29.71 12.55
CA ASP A 390 -11.23 31.06 12.39
C ASP A 390 -12.58 31.23 13.09
N ASP A 391 -13.11 32.44 13.14
CA ASP A 391 -14.48 32.68 13.66
C ASP A 391 -15.55 32.10 12.73
N ALA A 392 -15.24 32.01 11.43
CA ALA A 392 -16.14 31.64 10.34
C ALA A 392 -15.81 30.24 9.83
N GLN A 393 -16.80 29.36 9.73
CA GLN A 393 -16.64 28.02 9.15
C GLN A 393 -16.35 28.15 7.66
N TYR A 394 -15.31 27.51 7.10
CA TYR A 394 -15.02 27.58 5.67
C TYR A 394 -15.28 26.24 4.96
N ILE A 395 -15.66 26.31 3.68
CA ILE A 395 -15.72 25.14 2.79
C ILE A 395 -14.31 24.67 2.43
N THR A 396 -14.06 23.37 2.58
CA THR A 396 -12.81 22.67 2.19
C THR A 396 -13.09 21.59 1.15
N SER A 397 -12.07 21.08 0.44
CA SER A 397 -12.25 20.10 -0.65
C SER A 397 -12.74 18.72 -0.19
N ASP A 398 -12.55 18.39 1.08
CA ASP A 398 -12.88 17.12 1.72
C ASP A 398 -14.26 17.11 2.40
N ILE A 399 -14.95 18.26 2.47
CA ILE A 399 -16.29 18.34 3.05
C ILE A 399 -17.30 17.45 2.30
N SER A 400 -18.20 16.82 3.06
CA SER A 400 -19.25 15.94 2.53
C SER A 400 -20.66 16.39 2.91
N THR A 401 -20.83 17.03 4.06
CA THR A 401 -22.13 17.48 4.56
C THR A 401 -22.05 18.90 5.13
N LEU A 402 -23.03 19.75 4.79
CA LEU A 402 -23.29 21.05 5.41
C LEU A 402 -24.37 20.90 6.46
N THR A 403 -24.06 21.28 7.70
CA THR A 403 -24.97 21.19 8.84
C THR A 403 -24.84 22.38 9.76
N GLY A 404 -25.93 22.73 10.45
CA GLY A 404 -25.92 23.68 11.56
C GLY A 404 -26.26 25.12 11.16
N SER A 405 -26.45 25.96 12.17
CA SER A 405 -26.89 27.35 11.96
C SER A 405 -25.77 28.34 11.63
N GLU A 406 -24.51 27.92 11.75
CA GLU A 406 -23.35 28.77 11.47
C GLU A 406 -23.04 28.77 9.96
N PRO A 407 -22.72 29.92 9.35
CA PRO A 407 -22.44 29.98 7.93
C PRO A 407 -21.11 29.34 7.52
N TYR A 408 -21.12 28.63 6.38
CA TYR A 408 -19.96 28.12 5.67
C TYR A 408 -19.48 29.13 4.62
N HIS A 409 -18.33 29.72 4.82
CA HIS A 409 -17.68 30.67 3.94
C HIS A 409 -16.88 29.97 2.85
N VAL A 410 -17.01 30.42 1.61
CA VAL A 410 -16.14 30.00 0.50
C VAL A 410 -15.07 31.06 0.33
N LYS A 411 -13.81 30.66 0.52
CA LYS A 411 -12.64 31.54 0.39
C LYS A 411 -11.66 31.01 -0.66
N GLY A 412 -11.33 31.82 -1.65
CA GLY A 412 -10.52 31.37 -2.79
C GLY A 412 -11.30 30.42 -3.70
N THR A 413 -10.59 29.66 -4.55
CA THR A 413 -11.21 28.63 -5.39
C THR A 413 -11.11 27.27 -4.70
N VAL A 414 -12.25 26.61 -4.46
CA VAL A 414 -12.34 25.29 -3.80
C VAL A 414 -13.15 24.35 -4.67
N THR A 415 -12.63 23.14 -4.91
CA THR A 415 -13.35 22.07 -5.62
C THR A 415 -13.74 20.96 -4.66
N VAL A 416 -15.03 20.59 -4.64
CA VAL A 416 -15.58 19.47 -3.85
C VAL A 416 -16.03 18.39 -4.83
N ASP A 417 -15.16 17.39 -5.04
CA ASP A 417 -15.33 16.35 -6.08
C ASP A 417 -16.29 15.21 -5.67
N ARG A 418 -17.31 15.55 -4.89
CA ARG A 418 -18.38 14.65 -4.44
C ARG A 418 -19.67 15.45 -4.29
N ARG A 419 -20.83 14.77 -4.25
CA ARG A 419 -22.10 15.44 -4.00
C ARG A 419 -22.13 15.96 -2.56
N LEU A 420 -22.34 17.26 -2.41
CA LEU A 420 -22.35 17.93 -1.10
C LEU A 420 -23.73 17.83 -0.47
N MET A 421 -23.87 17.15 0.66
CA MET A 421 -25.16 16.92 1.31
C MET A 421 -25.52 18.08 2.23
N VAL A 422 -26.78 18.53 2.25
CA VAL A 422 -27.31 19.41 3.30
C VAL A 422 -28.10 18.56 4.28
N SER A 423 -27.92 18.77 5.58
CA SER A 423 -28.74 18.11 6.61
C SER A 423 -29.24 19.13 7.63
N GLY A 424 -30.56 19.24 7.73
CA GLY A 424 -31.24 20.30 8.46
C GLY A 424 -31.08 21.65 7.75
N ARG A 425 -30.62 22.67 8.49
CA ARG A 425 -30.34 24.01 7.95
C ARG A 425 -28.83 24.13 7.70
N ALA A 426 -28.45 24.79 6.61
CA ALA A 426 -27.09 25.24 6.33
C ALA A 426 -27.09 26.60 5.61
N GLU A 427 -26.04 27.39 5.85
CA GLU A 427 -25.79 28.65 5.12
C GLU A 427 -24.42 28.61 4.45
N LEU A 428 -24.34 29.08 3.21
CA LEU A 428 -23.16 29.14 2.37
C LEU A 428 -22.92 30.59 1.96
N ILE A 429 -21.80 31.17 2.38
CA ILE A 429 -21.40 32.55 2.05
C ILE A 429 -20.29 32.50 1.02
N LEU A 430 -20.60 32.86 -0.23
CA LEU A 430 -19.62 33.00 -1.29
C LEU A 430 -18.87 34.33 -1.14
N GLU A 431 -17.69 34.32 -0.54
CA GLU A 431 -16.94 35.56 -0.33
C GLU A 431 -16.52 36.22 -1.66
N LYS A 432 -16.31 37.53 -1.63
CA LYS A 432 -15.93 38.29 -2.82
C LYS A 432 -14.64 37.75 -3.44
N GLY A 433 -14.70 37.38 -4.72
CA GLY A 433 -13.55 36.83 -5.46
C GLY A 433 -13.27 35.35 -5.21
N SER A 434 -14.14 34.66 -4.46
CA SER A 434 -14.06 33.22 -4.22
C SER A 434 -14.92 32.43 -5.19
N LYS A 435 -14.63 31.13 -5.37
CA LYS A 435 -15.33 30.22 -6.26
C LYS A 435 -15.45 28.81 -5.64
N LEU A 436 -16.66 28.30 -5.50
CA LEU A 436 -16.92 26.89 -5.17
C LEU A 436 -17.23 26.12 -6.45
N ILE A 437 -16.51 25.03 -6.70
CA ILE A 437 -16.76 24.11 -7.82
C ILE A 437 -17.25 22.79 -7.21
N ALA A 438 -18.53 22.47 -7.40
CA ALA A 438 -19.15 21.26 -6.88
C ALA A 438 -19.69 20.43 -8.06
N PRO A 439 -18.82 19.75 -8.84
CA PRO A 439 -19.21 19.09 -10.10
C PRO A 439 -20.39 18.14 -9.93
N LYS A 440 -20.44 17.41 -8.80
CA LYS A 440 -21.48 16.42 -8.47
C LYS A 440 -22.74 17.00 -7.81
N GLY A 441 -22.81 18.33 -7.71
CA GLY A 441 -23.96 19.05 -7.19
C GLY A 441 -24.06 19.13 -5.66
N ILE A 442 -25.09 19.83 -5.20
CA ILE A 442 -25.42 20.00 -3.78
C ILE A 442 -26.80 19.38 -3.54
N ALA A 443 -26.88 18.35 -2.68
CA ALA A 443 -28.13 17.72 -2.32
C ALA A 443 -28.85 18.53 -1.24
N VAL A 444 -30.05 19.02 -1.57
CA VAL A 444 -30.96 19.66 -0.62
C VAL A 444 -32.26 18.89 -0.72
N GLU A 445 -32.47 17.90 0.14
CA GLU A 445 -33.62 16.99 0.09
C GLU A 445 -34.79 17.55 0.90
N SER A 446 -35.99 16.99 0.72
CA SER A 446 -37.19 17.39 1.45
C SER A 446 -36.96 17.39 2.97
N GLY A 447 -37.13 18.55 3.61
CA GLY A 447 -36.87 18.77 5.04
C GLY A 447 -35.62 19.60 5.32
N ASP A 448 -34.69 19.66 4.37
CA ASP A 448 -33.45 20.41 4.48
C ASP A 448 -33.58 21.83 3.90
N LYS A 449 -32.71 22.73 4.34
CA LYS A 449 -32.70 24.14 3.95
C LYS A 449 -31.28 24.63 3.68
N LEU A 450 -31.05 25.14 2.48
CA LEU A 450 -29.80 25.77 2.09
C LEU A 450 -30.01 27.26 1.85
N TYR A 451 -29.18 28.09 2.48
CA TYR A 451 -29.10 29.52 2.23
C TYR A 451 -27.77 29.82 1.52
N ILE A 452 -27.79 30.49 0.37
CA ILE A 452 -26.61 30.88 -0.39
C ILE A 452 -26.61 32.40 -0.50
N SER A 453 -25.51 33.03 -0.07
CA SER A 453 -25.35 34.48 -0.08
C SER A 453 -23.93 34.90 -0.48
N GLY A 454 -23.66 36.19 -0.51
CA GLY A 454 -22.33 36.75 -0.82
C GLY A 454 -22.19 37.27 -2.26
N SER A 455 -20.95 37.34 -2.76
CA SER A 455 -20.62 37.89 -4.09
C SER A 455 -19.59 37.07 -4.88
N GLY A 456 -19.15 35.92 -4.35
CA GLY A 456 -18.34 34.94 -5.06
C GLY A 456 -19.15 34.08 -6.02
N GLU A 457 -18.54 33.00 -6.52
CA GLU A 457 -19.12 32.13 -7.53
C GLU A 457 -19.38 30.70 -7.02
N LEU A 458 -20.46 30.06 -7.48
CA LEU A 458 -20.70 28.62 -7.37
C LEU A 458 -20.84 28.03 -8.77
N THR A 459 -20.09 26.98 -9.11
CA THR A 459 -20.15 26.28 -10.39
C THR A 459 -20.45 24.79 -10.20
N ILE A 460 -21.45 24.30 -10.92
CA ILE A 460 -21.89 22.89 -10.93
C ILE A 460 -22.17 22.51 -12.39
N ASN A 461 -21.42 21.55 -12.94
CA ASN A 461 -21.43 21.27 -14.39
C ASN A 461 -21.17 19.81 -14.80
N ASP A 462 -21.09 18.86 -13.86
CA ASP A 462 -20.84 17.43 -14.15
C ASP A 462 -21.67 16.53 -13.23
N VAL A 463 -22.97 16.82 -13.20
CA VAL A 463 -23.93 16.15 -12.31
C VAL A 463 -24.37 14.84 -12.94
N ASP A 464 -24.38 13.78 -12.13
CA ASP A 464 -24.80 12.45 -12.57
C ASP A 464 -26.27 12.45 -13.01
N MET A 465 -26.65 11.48 -13.86
CA MET A 465 -28.02 11.34 -14.37
C MET A 465 -29.06 11.37 -13.23
N ASN A 466 -30.22 11.95 -13.51
CA ASN A 466 -31.38 12.02 -12.62
C ASN A 466 -31.20 12.85 -11.34
N MET A 467 -30.09 13.58 -11.18
CA MET A 467 -29.85 14.42 -10.00
C MET A 467 -29.89 15.91 -10.33
N ALA A 468 -30.50 16.71 -9.46
CA ALA A 468 -30.46 18.16 -9.60
C ALA A 468 -29.05 18.71 -9.33
N GLY A 469 -28.72 19.83 -9.95
CA GLY A 469 -27.48 20.54 -9.66
C GLY A 469 -27.45 21.06 -8.22
N ILE A 470 -28.51 21.75 -7.80
CA ILE A 470 -28.79 22.04 -6.38
C ILE A 470 -30.21 21.56 -6.07
N GLY A 471 -30.36 20.59 -5.17
CA GLY A 471 -31.66 20.08 -4.74
C GLY A 471 -31.75 18.55 -4.69
N GLY A 472 -32.84 18.00 -5.22
CA GLY A 472 -33.17 16.57 -5.14
C GLY A 472 -32.08 15.64 -5.70
N GLY A 473 -31.85 14.51 -5.01
CA GLY A 473 -30.97 13.43 -5.47
C GLY A 473 -31.67 12.43 -6.41
N ALA A 474 -30.95 11.40 -6.84
CA ALA A 474 -31.52 10.31 -7.64
C ALA A 474 -32.59 9.53 -6.86
N ALA A 475 -33.53 8.91 -7.59
CA ALA A 475 -34.65 8.09 -7.09
C ALA A 475 -35.84 8.88 -6.49
N GLN A 476 -36.47 9.76 -7.29
CA GLN A 476 -37.76 10.39 -6.95
C GLN A 476 -37.70 11.26 -5.68
N LYS A 477 -36.53 11.83 -5.38
CA LYS A 477 -36.35 12.66 -4.18
C LYS A 477 -36.73 14.11 -4.47
N ASN A 478 -37.74 14.57 -3.74
CA ASN A 478 -38.15 15.97 -3.74
C ASN A 478 -37.06 16.88 -3.18
N ALA A 479 -36.93 18.08 -3.74
CA ALA A 479 -36.02 19.09 -3.24
C ALA A 479 -36.53 19.74 -1.94
N GLY A 480 -35.59 20.20 -1.11
CA GLY A 480 -35.84 20.99 0.09
C GLY A 480 -36.05 22.48 -0.19
N GLU A 481 -35.72 23.31 0.79
CA GLU A 481 -35.80 24.78 0.68
C GLU A 481 -34.45 25.36 0.25
N ILE A 482 -34.39 26.03 -0.90
CA ILE A 482 -33.19 26.63 -1.46
C ILE A 482 -33.38 28.14 -1.52
N ASN A 483 -32.61 28.88 -0.75
CA ASN A 483 -32.66 30.32 -0.67
C ASN A 483 -31.37 30.92 -1.24
N ILE A 484 -31.47 31.75 -2.27
CA ILE A 484 -30.33 32.43 -2.89
C ILE A 484 -30.55 33.93 -2.75
N SER A 485 -29.65 34.60 -2.02
CA SER A 485 -29.69 36.06 -1.84
C SER A 485 -28.49 36.78 -2.45
N GLY A 486 -27.49 36.03 -2.93
CA GLY A 486 -26.28 36.60 -3.52
C GLY A 486 -25.41 35.56 -4.23
N GLY A 487 -24.29 36.02 -4.78
CA GLY A 487 -23.33 35.22 -5.55
C GLY A 487 -23.59 35.18 -7.05
N THR A 488 -22.65 34.61 -7.79
CA THR A 488 -22.78 34.20 -9.19
C THR A 488 -22.92 32.68 -9.24
N ILE A 489 -24.10 32.18 -9.53
CA ILE A 489 -24.46 30.77 -9.38
C ILE A 489 -24.65 30.18 -10.78
N ASN A 490 -23.73 29.34 -11.23
CA ASN A 490 -23.73 28.67 -12.53
C ASN A 490 -23.96 27.18 -12.33
N VAL A 491 -25.17 26.69 -12.61
CA VAL A 491 -25.58 25.33 -12.24
C VAL A 491 -26.21 24.61 -13.42
N THR A 492 -25.77 23.37 -13.66
CA THR A 492 -26.35 22.47 -14.64
C THR A 492 -26.83 21.20 -13.92
N GLY A 493 -28.07 20.78 -14.18
CA GLY A 493 -28.62 19.52 -13.69
C GLY A 493 -28.15 18.33 -14.52
N GLY A 494 -28.24 17.13 -13.95
CA GLY A 494 -28.07 15.88 -14.69
C GLY A 494 -29.24 15.62 -15.66
N ASP A 495 -29.10 14.60 -16.51
CA ASP A 495 -30.17 14.17 -17.43
C ASP A 495 -31.50 13.98 -16.69
N SER A 496 -32.62 14.45 -17.24
CA SER A 496 -33.96 14.39 -16.63
C SER A 496 -34.14 15.15 -15.30
N ALA A 497 -33.20 16.01 -14.90
CA ALA A 497 -33.25 16.74 -13.63
C ALA A 497 -33.09 18.25 -13.79
N ALA A 498 -33.56 18.99 -12.78
CA ALA A 498 -33.48 20.45 -12.78
C ALA A 498 -32.06 20.96 -12.53
N GLY A 499 -31.77 22.17 -13.03
CA GLY A 499 -30.58 22.91 -12.60
C GLY A 499 -30.63 23.16 -11.09
N ILE A 500 -31.70 23.82 -10.64
CA ILE A 500 -32.01 24.07 -9.23
C ILE A 500 -33.42 23.55 -8.93
N GLY A 501 -33.55 22.57 -8.04
CA GLY A 501 -34.83 21.97 -7.67
C GLY A 501 -34.78 20.44 -7.72
N GLY A 502 -35.73 19.81 -8.41
CA GLY A 502 -36.00 18.37 -8.34
C GLY A 502 -35.07 17.49 -9.18
N GLY A 503 -34.81 16.27 -8.69
CA GLY A 503 -34.25 15.18 -9.50
C GLY A 503 -35.31 14.54 -10.41
N TRP A 504 -34.97 13.46 -11.12
CA TRP A 504 -35.96 12.69 -11.91
C TRP A 504 -37.13 12.26 -11.01
N ASP A 505 -38.35 12.60 -11.44
CA ASP A 505 -39.61 12.35 -10.72
C ASP A 505 -39.64 12.93 -9.30
N GLY A 506 -38.81 13.97 -9.06
CA GLY A 506 -38.75 14.72 -7.82
C GLY A 506 -39.30 16.13 -8.00
N ASP A 507 -40.13 16.58 -7.06
CA ASP A 507 -40.67 17.93 -7.05
C ASP A 507 -39.57 18.99 -6.80
N GLY A 508 -39.74 20.17 -7.39
CA GLY A 508 -38.81 21.31 -7.32
C GLY A 508 -38.62 21.94 -5.94
N GLY A 509 -39.36 21.50 -4.92
CA GLY A 509 -39.24 22.00 -3.55
C GLY A 509 -39.66 23.46 -3.41
N THR A 510 -38.99 24.21 -2.54
CA THR A 510 -39.18 25.66 -2.42
C THR A 510 -37.90 26.37 -2.80
N VAL A 511 -37.93 27.18 -3.86
CA VAL A 511 -36.79 27.97 -4.33
C VAL A 511 -37.10 29.45 -4.18
N VAL A 512 -36.31 30.16 -3.37
CA VAL A 512 -36.44 31.60 -3.16
C VAL A 512 -35.18 32.28 -3.65
N ILE A 513 -35.31 33.18 -4.63
CA ILE A 513 -34.20 33.98 -5.14
C ILE A 513 -34.49 35.45 -4.90
N SER A 514 -33.68 36.08 -4.07
CA SER A 514 -33.82 37.48 -3.67
C SER A 514 -32.69 38.38 -4.16
N GLY A 515 -31.61 37.81 -4.71
CA GLY A 515 -30.44 38.53 -5.21
C GLY A 515 -29.41 37.63 -5.89
N GLY A 516 -28.32 38.21 -6.37
CA GLY A 516 -27.25 37.51 -7.10
C GLY A 516 -27.46 37.42 -8.61
N VAL A 517 -26.57 36.70 -9.29
CA VAL A 517 -26.68 36.31 -10.71
C VAL A 517 -26.81 34.80 -10.76
N VAL A 518 -27.92 34.26 -11.25
CA VAL A 518 -28.18 32.82 -11.28
C VAL A 518 -28.37 32.37 -12.72
N VAL A 519 -27.50 31.48 -13.19
CA VAL A 519 -27.61 30.77 -14.46
C VAL A 519 -27.89 29.31 -14.14
N ALA A 520 -29.11 28.87 -14.39
CA ALA A 520 -29.56 27.52 -14.06
C ALA A 520 -30.03 26.80 -15.32
N GLN A 521 -29.34 25.72 -15.70
CA GLN A 521 -29.64 24.90 -16.87
C GLN A 521 -30.14 23.53 -16.41
N GLY A 522 -31.34 23.15 -16.82
CA GLY A 522 -31.84 21.78 -16.65
C GLY A 522 -31.14 20.82 -17.61
N GLY A 523 -31.05 19.55 -17.21
CA GLY A 523 -30.73 18.47 -18.15
C GLY A 523 -31.89 18.19 -19.10
N ASN A 524 -31.74 17.26 -20.03
CA ASN A 524 -32.80 16.91 -20.99
C ASN A 524 -34.12 16.65 -20.26
N GLN A 525 -35.21 17.32 -20.65
CA GLN A 525 -36.54 17.22 -19.99
C GLN A 525 -36.63 17.73 -18.54
N GLY A 526 -35.59 18.35 -17.98
CA GLY A 526 -35.61 19.00 -16.67
C GLY A 526 -35.69 20.52 -16.76
N ALA A 527 -36.30 21.16 -15.76
CA ALA A 527 -36.42 22.61 -15.71
C ALA A 527 -35.08 23.30 -15.42
N GLY A 528 -34.93 24.57 -15.81
CA GLY A 528 -33.81 25.38 -15.32
C GLY A 528 -33.88 25.53 -13.80
N ILE A 529 -35.04 25.99 -13.31
CA ILE A 529 -35.40 26.08 -11.89
C ILE A 529 -36.80 25.48 -11.69
N GLY A 530 -36.93 24.40 -10.94
CA GLY A 530 -38.21 23.72 -10.75
C GLY A 530 -38.09 22.20 -10.62
N GLY A 531 -39.05 21.47 -11.17
CA GLY A 531 -39.07 20.00 -11.13
C GLY A 531 -38.08 19.35 -12.10
N GLY A 532 -37.69 18.12 -11.79
CA GLY A 532 -37.13 17.23 -12.81
C GLY A 532 -38.24 16.63 -13.67
N GLN A 533 -37.89 15.81 -14.66
CA GLN A 533 -38.86 15.15 -15.51
C GLN A 533 -39.89 14.38 -14.66
N ALA A 534 -41.18 14.62 -14.91
CA ALA A 534 -42.33 14.08 -14.17
C ALA A 534 -42.53 14.58 -12.73
N GLY A 535 -41.61 15.39 -12.18
CA GLY A 535 -41.81 16.10 -10.92
C GLY A 535 -42.60 17.39 -11.10
N SER A 536 -43.26 17.86 -10.04
CA SER A 536 -43.92 19.16 -10.04
C SER A 536 -42.89 20.30 -9.91
N GLY A 537 -43.16 21.46 -10.51
CA GLY A 537 -42.28 22.64 -10.42
C GLY A 537 -41.92 23.13 -9.01
N GLY A 538 -42.72 22.78 -8.00
CA GLY A 538 -42.55 23.25 -6.63
C GLY A 538 -43.06 24.68 -6.43
N ASN A 539 -42.48 25.43 -5.49
CA ASN A 539 -42.76 26.85 -5.27
C ASN A 539 -41.51 27.67 -5.61
N VAL A 540 -41.56 28.48 -6.68
CA VAL A 540 -40.45 29.37 -7.05
C VAL A 540 -40.85 30.83 -6.82
N THR A 541 -40.12 31.52 -5.94
CA THR A 541 -40.29 32.95 -5.66
C THR A 541 -39.04 33.71 -6.07
N ILE A 542 -39.19 34.70 -6.94
CA ILE A 542 -38.07 35.55 -7.38
C ILE A 542 -38.43 37.01 -7.09
N SER A 543 -37.70 37.60 -6.15
CA SER A 543 -37.90 38.99 -5.71
C SER A 543 -36.72 39.92 -6.03
N GLY A 544 -35.64 39.40 -6.64
CA GLY A 544 -34.47 40.18 -7.03
C GLY A 544 -33.38 39.32 -7.69
N GLY A 545 -32.31 39.97 -8.14
CA GLY A 545 -31.19 39.33 -8.85
C GLY A 545 -31.32 39.34 -10.38
N THR A 546 -30.34 38.77 -11.08
CA THR A 546 -30.35 38.54 -12.53
C THR A 546 -30.41 37.04 -12.77
N ILE A 547 -31.52 36.54 -13.32
CA ILE A 547 -31.79 35.11 -13.45
C ILE A 547 -31.86 34.72 -14.92
N HIS A 548 -31.08 33.72 -15.32
CA HIS A 548 -31.14 33.05 -16.61
C HIS A 548 -31.41 31.57 -16.36
N ALA A 549 -32.66 31.15 -16.51
CA ALA A 549 -33.06 29.77 -16.30
C ALA A 549 -33.49 29.15 -17.64
N THR A 550 -32.89 28.02 -17.99
CA THR A 550 -33.08 27.36 -19.29
C THR A 550 -33.38 25.88 -19.08
N GLY A 551 -34.49 25.39 -19.66
CA GLY A 551 -34.82 23.96 -19.67
C GLY A 551 -33.97 23.18 -20.69
N GLY A 552 -33.85 21.86 -20.52
CA GLY A 552 -32.95 21.05 -21.36
C GLY A 552 -33.57 20.41 -22.62
N GLY A 553 -34.82 20.70 -22.99
CA GLY A 553 -35.44 20.15 -24.21
C GLY A 553 -36.81 20.77 -24.54
N ASP A 554 -37.41 20.38 -25.68
CA ASP A 554 -38.60 21.00 -26.32
C ASP A 554 -39.89 21.06 -25.46
N SER A 555 -39.89 20.44 -24.28
CA SER A 555 -41.02 20.43 -23.33
C SER A 555 -40.66 20.88 -21.90
N ALA A 556 -39.42 21.32 -21.66
CA ALA A 556 -38.97 21.74 -20.33
C ALA A 556 -39.03 23.27 -20.19
N GLU A 557 -39.73 23.75 -19.15
CA GLU A 557 -39.79 25.18 -18.85
C GLU A 557 -38.46 25.68 -18.27
N GLY A 558 -38.10 26.92 -18.55
CA GLY A 558 -36.99 27.57 -17.86
C GLY A 558 -37.25 27.67 -16.34
N ILE A 559 -38.48 28.04 -15.97
CA ILE A 559 -38.98 28.12 -14.59
C ILE A 559 -40.39 27.54 -14.54
N ASP A 560 -40.59 26.42 -13.84
CA ASP A 560 -41.79 25.55 -13.95
C ASP A 560 -42.97 25.93 -13.02
N SER A 561 -42.79 26.89 -12.09
CA SER A 561 -43.87 27.34 -11.19
C SER A 561 -43.61 28.67 -10.46
N LEU A 562 -43.63 29.78 -11.21
CA LEU A 562 -43.38 31.12 -10.65
C LEU A 562 -44.61 31.68 -9.90
N SER A 563 -44.53 31.82 -8.57
CA SER A 563 -45.67 32.26 -7.74
C SER A 563 -45.78 33.77 -7.57
N GLU A 564 -44.68 34.52 -7.64
CA GLU A 564 -44.68 36.00 -7.67
C GLU A 564 -43.46 36.52 -8.44
N LEU A 565 -43.68 37.40 -9.42
CA LEU A 565 -42.65 38.25 -10.04
C LEU A 565 -42.88 39.68 -9.57
N LYS A 566 -42.03 40.20 -8.69
CA LYS A 566 -41.98 41.65 -8.44
C LYS A 566 -40.96 42.25 -9.41
N CYS A 567 -41.43 42.76 -10.55
CA CYS A 567 -40.60 43.60 -11.41
C CYS A 567 -40.03 44.77 -10.58
N ILE A 568 -38.70 44.90 -10.57
CA ILE A 568 -37.98 46.13 -10.21
C ILE A 568 -37.17 46.55 -11.42
#